data_AF-A0A7X0E2H0-F1
#
_entry.id   AF-A0A7X0E2H0-F1
#
_cell.length_a   1.000
_cell.length_b   1.000
_cell.length_c   1.000
_cell.angle_alpha   90.00
_cell.angle_beta   90.00
_cell.angle_gamma   90.00
#
_symmetry.space_group_name_H-M   'P 1'
#
loop_
_entity.id
_entity.type
_entity.pdbx_description
1 polymer ?
#
loop_
_entity_poly.entity_id
_entity_poly.type
_entity_poly.pdbx_seq_one_letter_code
_entity_poly.pdbx_strand_id
1 'polypeptide(L)'
;MAIIAPTRKDVQHHGQIKKYSASLRLWHWVNTIVISGSLITVLINSTITDKRAVSALVKNELKNAGAVITDDQASSAAHALGDSVWSVHTYFGYALAALLLFRLILEFFQLADQKFIRKLKSAYQQFKTTKKEREVARHELTVKGIYAIFYLLLIIMAVTGLFLAFEDLLAPFKSIRHSVKSVHGFCMYLILAFIFVHVIGVFLAERKTDKGIVSDMINGGGGHS
;
A
#
# COMPACT_ATOMS: atom_id res chain seq x y z
N MET A 1 -45.26 37.12 -20.75
CA MET A 1 -43.83 37.14 -20.39
C MET A 1 -43.64 36.26 -19.17
N ALA A 2 -43.23 35.00 -19.35
CA ALA A 2 -42.97 34.08 -18.25
C ALA A 2 -41.45 34.03 -18.02
N ILE A 3 -41.02 34.49 -16.84
CA ILE A 3 -39.62 34.48 -16.41
C ILE A 3 -39.31 33.04 -16.00
N ILE A 4 -38.63 32.30 -16.88
CA ILE A 4 -38.18 30.94 -16.59
C ILE A 4 -37.02 31.05 -15.61
N ALA A 5 -37.26 30.71 -14.35
CA ALA A 5 -36.20 30.55 -13.36
C ALA A 5 -35.33 29.34 -13.73
N PRO A 6 -33.98 29.47 -13.76
CA PRO A 6 -33.12 28.33 -14.07
C PRO A 6 -33.15 27.31 -12.92
N THR A 7 -33.51 26.08 -13.24
CA THR A 7 -33.63 24.91 -12.35
C THR A 7 -32.29 24.26 -11.99
N ARG A 8 -31.19 25.04 -11.97
CA ARG A 8 -29.84 24.55 -11.67
C ARG A 8 -29.15 25.42 -10.62
N LYS A 9 -29.16 24.96 -9.36
CA LYS A 9 -28.49 25.58 -8.20
C LYS A 9 -26.96 25.45 -8.22
N ASP A 10 -26.39 24.79 -9.22
CA ASP A 10 -24.95 24.57 -9.41
C ASP A 10 -24.23 25.76 -10.05
N VAL A 11 -24.94 26.81 -10.47
CA VAL A 11 -24.32 28.00 -11.11
C VAL A 11 -23.93 29.09 -10.09
N GLN A 12 -24.33 29.00 -8.82
CA GLN A 12 -24.14 30.09 -7.85
C GLN A 12 -23.07 29.88 -6.77
N HIS A 13 -22.45 28.70 -6.71
CA HIS A 13 -21.26 28.50 -5.88
C HIS A 13 -20.13 27.98 -6.75
N HIS A 14 -19.12 28.82 -7.00
CA HIS A 14 -17.77 28.37 -7.38
C HIS A 14 -17.13 27.65 -6.18
N GLY A 15 -17.82 26.66 -5.61
CA GLY A 15 -17.28 25.78 -4.60
C GLY A 15 -16.17 24.98 -5.28
N GLN A 16 -14.92 25.33 -4.95
CA GLN A 16 -13.70 24.73 -5.46
C GLN A 16 -13.89 23.22 -5.69
N ILE A 17 -13.98 22.79 -6.95
CA ILE A 17 -14.09 21.38 -7.29
C ILE A 17 -12.75 20.75 -6.89
N LYS A 18 -12.74 20.06 -5.74
CA LYS A 18 -11.54 19.40 -5.23
C LYS A 18 -11.10 18.30 -6.20
N LYS A 19 -9.88 18.40 -6.71
CA LYS A 19 -9.23 17.41 -7.60
C LYS A 19 -9.19 16.00 -6.98
N TYR A 20 -9.02 15.90 -5.65
CA TYR A 20 -9.05 14.63 -4.90
C TYR A 20 -10.06 14.67 -3.75
N SER A 21 -10.96 13.68 -3.70
CA SER A 21 -11.94 13.56 -2.61
C SER A 21 -11.26 13.31 -1.26
N ALA A 22 -11.89 13.75 -0.17
CA ALA A 22 -11.34 13.55 1.18
C ALA A 22 -11.20 12.07 1.54
N SER A 23 -12.18 11.23 1.17
CA SER A 23 -12.13 9.79 1.41
C SER A 23 -10.98 9.10 0.67
N LEU A 24 -10.71 9.48 -0.58
CA LEU A 24 -9.60 8.93 -1.36
C LEU A 24 -8.25 9.30 -0.75
N ARG A 25 -8.08 10.57 -0.36
CA ARG A 25 -6.85 11.06 0.27
C ARG A 25 -6.57 10.37 1.60
N LEU A 26 -7.59 10.28 2.46
CA LEU A 26 -7.49 9.58 3.74
C LEU A 26 -7.09 8.11 3.52
N TRP A 27 -7.79 7.42 2.62
CA TRP A 27 -7.49 6.03 2.29
C TRP A 27 -6.05 5.85 1.79
N HIS A 28 -5.57 6.75 0.92
CA HIS A 28 -4.20 6.74 0.42
C HIS A 28 -3.19 6.85 1.57
N TRP A 29 -3.29 7.90 2.40
CA TRP A 29 -2.32 8.14 3.47
C TRP A 29 -2.35 7.08 4.57
N VAL A 30 -3.54 6.53 4.90
CA VAL A 30 -3.65 5.40 5.81
C VAL A 30 -2.94 4.17 5.25
N ASN A 31 -3.09 3.87 3.95
CA ASN A 31 -2.34 2.79 3.31
C ASN A 31 -0.83 3.05 3.34
N THR A 32 -0.40 4.29 3.08
CA THR A 32 1.02 4.66 3.18
C THR A 32 1.56 4.36 4.57
N ILE A 33 0.86 4.77 5.63
CA ILE A 33 1.29 4.52 7.02
C ILE A 33 1.35 3.02 7.32
N VAL A 34 0.32 2.26 6.94
CA VAL A 34 0.25 0.82 7.20
C VAL A 34 1.36 0.05 6.46
N ILE A 35 1.57 0.35 5.17
CA ILE A 35 2.60 -0.31 4.36
C ILE A 35 4.00 0.08 4.86
N SER A 36 4.24 1.37 5.12
CA SER A 36 5.53 1.82 5.66
C SER A 36 5.81 1.23 7.04
N GLY A 37 4.82 1.22 7.95
CA GLY A 37 4.95 0.58 9.26
C GLY A 37 5.28 -0.91 9.15
N SER A 38 4.57 -1.63 8.28
CA SER A 38 4.83 -3.05 8.00
C SER A 38 6.24 -3.31 7.44
N LEU A 39 6.75 -2.44 6.55
CA LEU A 39 8.12 -2.55 6.03
C LEU A 39 9.16 -2.22 7.10
N ILE A 40 8.89 -1.24 7.96
CA ILE A 40 9.77 -0.89 9.09
C ILE A 40 9.88 -2.07 10.05
N THR A 41 8.80 -2.80 10.36
CA THR A 41 8.92 -3.98 11.24
C THR A 41 9.81 -5.07 10.63
N VAL A 42 9.77 -5.27 9.31
CA VAL A 42 10.68 -6.21 8.63
C VAL A 42 12.14 -5.74 8.69
N LEU A 43 12.37 -4.43 8.55
CA LEU A 43 13.70 -3.85 8.67
C LEU A 43 14.24 -3.99 10.11
N ILE A 44 13.43 -3.68 11.12
CA ILE A 44 13.76 -3.87 12.54
C ILE A 44 14.09 -5.34 12.79
N ASN A 45 13.25 -6.26 12.28
CA ASN A 45 13.46 -7.67 12.52
C ASN A 45 14.76 -8.20 11.88
N SER A 46 15.10 -7.73 10.68
CA SER A 46 16.29 -8.20 9.97
C SER A 46 17.59 -7.55 10.44
N THR A 47 17.53 -6.44 11.19
CA THR A 47 18.71 -5.69 11.61
C THR A 47 18.88 -5.64 13.13
N ILE A 48 17.88 -5.13 13.85
CA ILE A 48 17.95 -4.87 15.29
C ILE A 48 17.65 -6.14 16.09
N THR A 49 16.60 -6.88 15.72
CA THR A 49 16.21 -8.10 16.44
C THR A 49 16.68 -9.37 15.75
N ASP A 50 17.81 -9.31 15.04
CA ASP A 50 18.45 -10.51 14.50
C ASP A 50 18.79 -11.47 15.65
N LYS A 51 18.41 -12.74 15.48
CA LYS A 51 18.55 -13.75 16.53
C LYS A 51 19.99 -13.90 17.01
N ARG A 52 20.98 -13.82 16.12
CA ARG A 52 22.40 -14.02 16.48
C ARG A 52 22.92 -12.81 17.23
N ALA A 53 22.64 -11.61 16.71
CA ALA A 53 23.05 -10.36 17.33
C ALA A 53 22.44 -10.21 18.74
N VAL A 54 21.13 -10.42 18.88
CA VAL A 54 20.43 -10.31 20.16
C VAL A 54 20.84 -11.41 21.13
N SER A 55 20.98 -12.66 20.68
CA SER A 55 21.42 -13.76 21.56
C SER A 55 22.81 -13.47 22.15
N ALA A 56 23.74 -12.99 21.32
CA ALA A 56 25.08 -12.61 21.77
C ALA A 56 25.03 -11.43 22.75
N LEU A 57 24.21 -10.41 22.48
CA LEU A 57 24.00 -9.26 23.36
C LEU A 57 23.47 -9.71 24.72
N VAL A 58 22.36 -10.46 24.75
CA VAL A 58 21.73 -10.97 25.97
C VAL A 58 22.71 -11.79 26.80
N LYS A 59 23.48 -12.68 26.15
CA LYS A 59 24.49 -13.49 26.83
C LYS A 59 25.59 -12.65 27.46
N ASN A 60 26.11 -11.65 26.75
CA ASN A 60 27.17 -10.81 27.26
C ASN A 60 26.69 -9.94 28.43
N GLU A 61 25.53 -9.30 28.30
CA GLU A 61 24.99 -8.42 29.36
C GLU A 61 24.65 -9.21 30.64
N LEU A 62 24.02 -10.38 30.51
CA LEU A 62 23.69 -11.20 31.68
C LEU A 62 24.93 -11.81 32.33
N LYS A 63 25.94 -12.19 31.54
CA LYS A 63 27.24 -12.62 32.09
C LYS A 63 27.95 -11.50 32.84
N ASN A 64 27.91 -10.27 32.31
CA ASN A 64 28.47 -9.09 32.98
C ASN A 64 27.74 -8.76 34.29
N ALA A 65 26.44 -9.05 34.36
CA ALA A 65 25.63 -8.93 35.58
C ALA A 65 25.85 -10.08 36.58
N GLY A 66 26.77 -11.02 36.30
CA GLY A 66 27.09 -12.15 37.19
C GLY A 66 26.16 -13.36 37.03
N ALA A 67 25.25 -13.36 36.06
CA ALA A 67 24.40 -14.51 35.77
C ALA A 67 25.12 -15.53 34.88
N VAL A 68 24.96 -16.82 35.19
CA VAL A 68 25.43 -17.91 34.34
C VAL A 68 24.26 -18.36 33.47
N ILE A 69 24.32 -18.06 32.17
CA ILE A 69 23.29 -18.44 31.21
C ILE A 69 23.86 -19.34 30.11
N THR A 70 23.05 -20.27 29.61
CA THR A 70 23.40 -21.10 28.47
C THR A 70 23.10 -20.38 27.15
N ASP A 71 23.72 -20.85 26.05
CA ASP A 71 23.41 -20.35 24.70
C ASP A 71 21.95 -20.56 24.32
N ASP A 72 21.33 -21.64 24.78
CA ASP A 72 19.92 -21.94 24.53
C ASP A 72 18.98 -20.94 25.22
N GLN A 73 19.29 -20.54 26.45
CA GLN A 73 18.53 -19.53 27.18
C GLN A 73 18.60 -18.16 26.49
N ALA A 74 19.79 -17.76 26.04
CA ALA A 74 19.99 -16.51 25.29
C ALA A 74 19.26 -16.53 23.93
N SER A 75 19.35 -17.65 23.22
CA SER A 75 18.70 -17.91 21.93
C SER A 75 17.17 -17.88 22.05
N SER A 76 16.62 -18.41 23.14
CA SER A 76 15.18 -18.37 23.43
C SER A 76 14.69 -16.94 23.67
N ALA A 77 15.41 -16.15 24.48
CA ALA A 77 15.09 -14.75 24.71
C ALA A 77 15.14 -13.92 23.41
N ALA A 78 16.18 -14.13 22.59
CA ALA A 78 16.30 -13.50 21.28
C ALA A 78 15.16 -13.88 20.33
N HIS A 79 14.72 -15.15 20.35
CA HIS A 79 13.60 -15.62 19.55
C HIS A 79 12.29 -14.93 19.96
N ALA A 80 12.00 -14.84 21.26
CA ALA A 80 10.79 -14.19 21.76
C ALA A 80 10.73 -12.70 21.39
N LEU A 81 11.87 -12.00 21.39
CA LEU A 81 11.96 -10.61 20.92
C LEU A 81 11.64 -10.48 19.43
N GLY A 82 12.19 -11.36 18.59
CA GLY A 82 11.85 -11.40 17.16
C GLY A 82 10.36 -11.69 16.93
N ASP A 83 9.79 -12.65 17.66
CA ASP A 83 8.38 -13.02 17.55
C ASP A 83 7.45 -11.85 17.92
N SER A 84 7.85 -11.02 18.90
CA SER A 84 7.13 -9.79 19.24
C SER A 84 7.07 -8.81 18.07
N VAL A 85 8.18 -8.61 17.33
CA VAL A 85 8.21 -7.75 16.14
C VAL A 85 7.33 -8.33 15.01
N TRP A 86 7.37 -9.65 14.80
CA TRP A 86 6.51 -10.32 13.83
C TRP A 86 5.02 -10.22 14.19
N SER A 87 4.68 -10.23 15.48
CA SER A 87 3.31 -9.99 15.94
C SER A 87 2.82 -8.59 15.52
N VAL A 88 3.64 -7.55 15.72
CA VAL A 88 3.34 -6.19 15.26
C VAL A 88 3.19 -6.13 13.73
N HIS A 89 4.09 -6.78 12.99
CA HIS A 89 3.98 -6.90 11.52
C HIS A 89 2.65 -7.52 11.09
N THR A 90 2.20 -8.55 11.83
CA THR A 90 0.94 -9.26 11.56
C THR A 90 -0.28 -8.35 11.78
N TYR A 91 -0.27 -7.51 12.81
CA TYR A 91 -1.33 -6.50 13.01
C TYR A 91 -1.39 -5.48 11.88
N PHE A 92 -0.24 -5.00 11.36
CA PHE A 92 -0.22 -4.19 10.15
C PHE A 92 -0.77 -4.95 8.93
N GLY A 93 -0.46 -6.25 8.82
CA GLY A 93 -1.02 -7.13 7.80
C GLY A 93 -2.54 -7.23 7.86
N TYR A 94 -3.13 -7.40 9.05
CA TYR A 94 -4.58 -7.39 9.23
C TYR A 94 -5.22 -6.05 8.87
N ALA A 95 -4.59 -4.94 9.27
CA ALA A 95 -5.04 -3.60 8.89
C ALA A 95 -5.02 -3.42 7.37
N LEU A 96 -3.95 -3.84 6.69
CA LEU A 96 -3.82 -3.78 5.24
C LEU A 96 -4.89 -4.64 4.55
N ALA A 97 -5.09 -5.88 5.00
CA ALA A 97 -6.11 -6.77 4.46
C ALA A 97 -7.52 -6.19 4.61
N ALA A 98 -7.84 -5.60 5.76
CA ALA A 98 -9.12 -4.93 6.00
C ALA A 98 -9.31 -3.69 5.10
N LEU A 99 -8.29 -2.85 4.94
CA LEU A 99 -8.33 -1.67 4.06
C LEU A 99 -8.51 -2.05 2.59
N LEU A 100 -7.84 -3.13 2.16
CA LEU A 100 -7.95 -3.65 0.80
C LEU A 100 -9.34 -4.27 0.56
N LEU A 101 -9.84 -5.08 1.50
CA LEU A 101 -11.19 -5.66 1.41
C LEU A 101 -12.25 -4.57 1.35
N PHE A 102 -12.17 -3.56 2.24
CA PHE A 102 -13.05 -2.40 2.22
C PHE A 102 -13.02 -1.69 0.86
N ARG A 103 -11.82 -1.52 0.27
CA ARG A 103 -11.66 -0.91 -1.05
C ARG A 103 -12.34 -1.73 -2.15
N LEU A 104 -12.15 -3.06 -2.16
CA LEU A 104 -12.75 -3.95 -3.14
C LEU A 104 -14.28 -3.96 -3.04
N ILE A 105 -14.82 -3.94 -1.82
CA ILE A 105 -16.27 -3.85 -1.57
C ILE A 105 -16.82 -2.53 -2.11
N LEU A 106 -16.18 -1.40 -1.81
CA LEU A 106 -16.61 -0.10 -2.32
C LEU A 106 -16.58 -0.04 -3.85
N GLU A 107 -15.52 -0.56 -4.47
CA GLU A 107 -15.40 -0.59 -5.93
C GLU A 107 -16.49 -1.50 -6.53
N PHE A 108 -16.81 -2.64 -5.91
CA PHE A 108 -17.89 -3.52 -6.35
C PHE A 108 -19.26 -2.82 -6.36
N PHE A 109 -19.59 -2.06 -5.30
CA PHE A 109 -20.82 -1.26 -5.25
C PHE A 109 -20.82 -0.09 -6.26
N GLN A 110 -19.65 0.49 -6.57
CA GLN A 110 -19.52 1.55 -7.60
C GLN A 110 -19.48 0.99 -9.04
N LEU A 111 -19.08 -0.26 -9.22
CA LEU A 111 -19.07 -0.99 -10.49
C LEU A 111 -20.49 -1.40 -10.90
N ALA A 112 -21.33 -1.77 -9.93
CA ALA A 112 -22.77 -1.98 -10.13
C ALA A 112 -23.44 -0.75 -10.78
N ASP A 113 -22.86 0.44 -10.60
CA ASP A 113 -23.28 1.73 -11.17
C ASP A 113 -22.84 1.98 -12.64
N GLN A 114 -22.32 0.97 -13.35
CA GLN A 114 -21.94 0.99 -14.79
C GLN A 114 -20.89 2.06 -15.21
N LYS A 115 -20.24 2.78 -14.29
CA LYS A 115 -19.30 3.88 -14.63
C LYS A 115 -17.95 3.39 -15.15
N PHE A 116 -17.42 2.28 -14.65
CA PHE A 116 -16.11 1.76 -15.02
C PHE A 116 -16.08 1.20 -16.45
N ILE A 117 -17.08 0.39 -16.84
CA ILE A 117 -17.17 -0.18 -18.20
C ILE A 117 -17.27 0.93 -19.25
N ARG A 118 -18.01 2.00 -18.97
CA ARG A 118 -18.08 3.19 -19.84
C ARG A 118 -16.72 3.90 -19.95
N LYS A 119 -16.00 4.08 -18.85
CA LYS A 119 -14.65 4.69 -18.84
C LYS A 119 -13.59 3.84 -19.54
N LEU A 120 -13.66 2.52 -19.44
CA LEU A 120 -12.74 1.61 -20.11
C LEU A 120 -12.98 1.59 -21.63
N LYS A 121 -14.26 1.57 -22.04
CA LYS A 121 -14.68 1.66 -23.44
C LYS A 121 -14.28 2.99 -24.08
N SER A 122 -14.46 4.11 -23.36
CA SER A 122 -14.05 5.42 -23.85
C SER A 122 -12.53 5.56 -23.97
N ALA A 123 -11.76 5.04 -23.00
CA ALA A 123 -10.30 5.03 -23.06
C ALA A 123 -9.76 4.19 -24.23
N TYR A 124 -10.40 3.05 -24.55
CA TYR A 124 -10.05 2.22 -25.70
C TYR A 124 -10.36 2.89 -27.04
N GLN A 125 -11.48 3.62 -27.14
CA GLN A 125 -11.82 4.40 -28.34
C GLN A 125 -10.85 5.57 -28.57
N GLN A 126 -10.40 6.23 -27.50
CA GLN A 126 -9.45 7.35 -27.56
C GLN A 126 -8.02 6.89 -27.93
N PHE A 127 -7.64 5.66 -27.61
CA PHE A 127 -6.37 5.06 -28.06
C PHE A 127 -6.33 4.83 -29.59
N LYS A 128 -7.50 4.82 -30.25
CA LYS A 128 -7.64 4.56 -31.68
C LYS A 128 -7.62 5.83 -32.54
N THR A 129 -7.64 7.02 -31.95
CA THR A 129 -7.58 8.31 -32.66
C THR A 129 -6.20 8.97 -32.51
N THR A 130 -5.76 9.63 -33.59
CA THR A 130 -4.58 10.51 -33.82
C THR A 130 -3.23 10.23 -33.11
N LYS A 131 -2.13 10.29 -33.88
CA LYS A 131 -0.74 10.00 -33.45
C LYS A 131 -0.26 10.73 -32.17
N LYS A 132 -0.71 11.96 -31.92
CA LYS A 132 -0.39 12.78 -30.72
C LYS A 132 -1.20 12.36 -29.48
N GLU A 133 -2.44 11.89 -29.67
CA GLU A 133 -3.25 11.29 -28.60
C GLU A 133 -2.68 9.94 -28.17
N ARG A 134 -2.01 9.23 -29.08
CA ARG A 134 -1.40 7.92 -28.81
C ARG A 134 -0.27 7.97 -27.77
N GLU A 135 0.56 9.01 -27.71
CA GLU A 135 1.61 9.13 -26.68
C GLU A 135 1.01 9.40 -25.29
N VAL A 136 0.05 10.32 -25.21
CA VAL A 136 -0.68 10.63 -23.97
C VAL A 136 -1.46 9.40 -23.49
N ALA A 137 -2.13 8.70 -24.41
CA ALA A 137 -2.87 7.49 -24.09
C ALA A 137 -1.95 6.33 -23.69
N ARG A 138 -0.74 6.21 -24.27
CA ARG A 138 0.27 5.24 -23.81
C ARG A 138 0.74 5.56 -22.40
N HIS A 139 1.02 6.83 -22.10
CA HIS A 139 1.41 7.25 -20.75
C HIS A 139 0.29 6.93 -19.74
N GLU A 140 -0.96 7.28 -20.07
CA GLU A 140 -2.11 6.99 -19.21
C GLU A 140 -2.32 5.49 -19.00
N LEU A 141 -2.18 4.67 -20.05
CA LEU A 141 -2.26 3.21 -19.94
C LEU A 141 -1.12 2.63 -19.11
N THR A 142 0.11 3.13 -19.26
CA THR A 142 1.26 2.71 -18.44
C THR A 142 1.00 3.04 -16.97
N VAL A 143 0.55 4.25 -16.67
CA VAL A 143 0.25 4.67 -15.29
C VAL A 143 -0.86 3.79 -14.69
N LYS A 144 -1.97 3.58 -15.41
CA LYS A 144 -3.06 2.70 -14.97
C LYS A 144 -2.62 1.24 -14.80
N GLY A 145 -1.78 0.74 -15.71
CA GLY A 145 -1.21 -0.61 -15.65
C GLY A 145 -0.31 -0.80 -14.42
N ILE A 146 0.55 0.18 -14.14
CA ILE A 146 1.40 0.21 -12.93
C ILE A 146 0.55 0.16 -11.66
N TYR A 147 -0.54 0.93 -11.60
CA TYR A 147 -1.49 0.86 -10.48
C TYR A 147 -2.19 -0.51 -10.38
N ALA A 148 -2.61 -1.10 -11.50
CA ALA A 148 -3.24 -2.43 -11.50
C ALA A 148 -2.29 -3.51 -10.98
N ILE A 149 -1.01 -3.46 -11.39
CA ILE A 149 0.05 -4.36 -10.88
C ILE A 149 0.24 -4.14 -9.38
N PHE A 150 0.26 -2.90 -8.91
CA PHE A 150 0.39 -2.61 -7.48
C PHE A 150 -0.76 -3.21 -6.66
N TYR A 151 -2.02 -3.04 -7.10
CA TYR A 151 -3.16 -3.67 -6.43
C TYR A 151 -3.07 -5.19 -6.45
N LEU A 152 -2.63 -5.80 -7.55
CA LEU A 152 -2.40 -7.23 -7.62
C LEU A 152 -1.34 -7.69 -6.61
N LEU A 153 -0.23 -6.96 -6.50
CA LEU A 153 0.81 -7.23 -5.50
C LEU A 153 0.26 -7.11 -4.07
N LEU A 154 -0.55 -6.08 -3.77
CA LEU A 154 -1.20 -5.94 -2.46
C LEU A 154 -2.14 -7.10 -2.13
N ILE A 155 -2.90 -7.58 -3.12
CA ILE A 155 -3.76 -8.77 -2.94
C ILE A 155 -2.90 -9.99 -2.61
N ILE A 156 -1.83 -10.23 -3.37
CA ILE A 156 -0.92 -11.35 -3.12
C ILE A 156 -0.30 -11.24 -1.71
N MET A 157 0.15 -10.05 -1.31
CA MET A 157 0.71 -9.82 0.03
C MET A 157 -0.32 -10.07 1.14
N ALA A 158 -1.55 -9.59 0.99
CA ALA A 158 -2.60 -9.79 1.97
C ALA A 158 -2.95 -11.29 2.11
N VAL A 159 -3.12 -12.00 0.98
CA VAL A 159 -3.46 -13.42 0.99
C VAL A 159 -2.32 -14.25 1.58
N THR A 160 -1.09 -14.04 1.14
CA THR A 160 0.07 -14.77 1.65
C THR A 160 0.37 -14.43 3.11
N GLY A 161 0.18 -13.18 3.52
CA GLY A 161 0.34 -12.75 4.91
C GLY A 161 -0.70 -13.37 5.85
N LEU A 162 -1.97 -13.37 5.46
CA LEU A 162 -3.03 -14.06 6.21
C LEU A 162 -2.77 -15.57 6.29
N PHE A 163 -2.31 -16.17 5.20
CA PHE A 163 -1.95 -17.58 5.19
C PHE A 163 -0.87 -17.92 6.23
N LEU A 164 0.20 -17.11 6.30
CA LEU A 164 1.27 -17.27 7.29
C LEU A 164 0.78 -16.99 8.71
N ALA A 165 -0.12 -16.02 8.89
CA ALA A 165 -0.70 -15.69 10.20
C ALA A 165 -1.58 -16.82 10.78
N PHE A 166 -2.15 -17.68 9.92
CA PHE A 166 -3.04 -18.77 10.28
C PHE A 166 -2.47 -20.15 9.95
N GLU A 167 -1.16 -20.26 9.74
CA GLU A 167 -0.50 -21.48 9.29
C GLU A 167 -0.65 -22.67 10.25
N ASP A 168 -0.80 -22.39 11.54
CA ASP A 168 -1.00 -23.41 12.58
C ASP A 168 -2.46 -23.89 12.70
N LEU A 169 -3.42 -23.21 12.07
CA LEU A 169 -4.83 -23.58 12.13
C LEU A 169 -5.20 -24.74 11.19
N LEU A 170 -4.42 -24.96 10.13
CA LEU A 170 -4.75 -25.91 9.07
C LEU A 170 -3.51 -26.72 8.67
N ALA A 171 -3.54 -28.04 8.85
CA ALA A 171 -2.42 -28.92 8.48
C ALA A 171 -1.93 -28.77 7.02
N PRO A 172 -2.80 -28.54 6.01
CA PRO A 172 -2.34 -28.23 4.64
C PRO A 172 -1.53 -26.93 4.53
N PHE A 173 -1.67 -25.99 5.47
CA PHE A 173 -0.93 -24.73 5.40
C PHE A 173 0.54 -24.91 5.76
N LYS A 174 0.80 -25.83 6.70
CA LYS A 174 2.15 -26.18 7.13
C LYS A 174 2.99 -26.76 6.00
N SER A 175 2.40 -27.51 5.07
CA SER A 175 3.14 -28.14 3.96
C SER A 175 3.61 -27.15 2.88
N ILE A 176 2.91 -26.03 2.69
CA ILE A 176 3.27 -25.01 1.69
C ILE A 176 3.82 -23.71 2.29
N ARG A 177 3.95 -23.64 3.63
CA ARG A 177 4.46 -22.48 4.39
C ARG A 177 5.73 -21.89 3.79
N HIS A 178 6.73 -22.72 3.48
CA HIS A 178 8.01 -22.23 2.96
C HIS A 178 7.85 -21.53 1.60
N SER A 179 7.03 -22.10 0.71
CA SER A 179 6.72 -21.51 -0.59
C SER A 179 5.97 -20.19 -0.42
N VAL A 180 4.95 -20.15 0.44
CA VAL A 180 4.18 -18.93 0.72
C VAL A 180 5.07 -17.83 1.32
N LYS A 181 5.94 -18.17 2.28
CA LYS A 181 6.90 -17.24 2.87
C LYS A 181 7.88 -16.69 1.82
N SER A 182 8.34 -17.53 0.91
CA SER A 182 9.21 -17.12 -0.21
C SER A 182 8.51 -16.13 -1.13
N VAL A 183 7.27 -16.44 -1.54
CA VAL A 183 6.45 -15.54 -2.38
C VAL A 183 6.19 -14.21 -1.66
N HIS A 184 5.81 -14.24 -0.38
CA HIS A 184 5.57 -13.05 0.42
C HIS A 184 6.83 -12.16 0.51
N GLY A 185 7.97 -12.77 0.80
CA GLY A 185 9.27 -12.07 0.85
C GLY A 185 9.68 -11.51 -0.52
N PHE A 186 9.45 -12.24 -1.61
CA PHE A 186 9.73 -11.76 -2.96
C PHE A 186 8.84 -10.57 -3.35
N CYS A 187 7.53 -10.67 -3.10
CA CYS A 187 6.58 -9.60 -3.37
C CYS A 187 6.89 -8.31 -2.58
N MET A 188 7.43 -8.43 -1.36
CA MET A 188 7.92 -7.27 -0.61
C MET A 188 8.97 -6.47 -1.40
N TYR A 189 9.94 -7.13 -2.04
CA TYR A 189 10.95 -6.43 -2.85
C TYR A 189 10.35 -5.75 -4.08
N LEU A 190 9.33 -6.35 -4.70
CA LEU A 190 8.60 -5.71 -5.81
C LEU A 190 7.83 -4.46 -5.32
N ILE A 191 7.24 -4.51 -4.13
CA ILE A 191 6.59 -3.34 -3.52
C ILE A 191 7.60 -2.25 -3.19
N LEU A 192 8.77 -2.60 -2.66
CA LEU A 192 9.85 -1.62 -2.42
C LEU A 192 10.28 -0.93 -3.73
N ALA A 193 10.48 -1.71 -4.80
CA ALA A 193 10.80 -1.17 -6.12
C ALA A 193 9.69 -0.24 -6.63
N PHE A 194 8.43 -0.63 -6.47
CA PHE A 194 7.29 0.21 -6.82
C PHE A 194 7.27 1.52 -6.04
N ILE A 195 7.42 1.47 -4.71
CA ILE A 195 7.44 2.66 -3.85
C ILE A 195 8.55 3.61 -4.29
N PHE A 196 9.74 3.09 -4.56
CA PHE A 196 10.88 3.89 -5.03
C PHE A 196 10.57 4.60 -6.36
N VAL A 197 10.07 3.85 -7.35
CA VAL A 197 9.67 4.41 -8.65
C VAL A 197 8.53 5.43 -8.49
N HIS A 198 7.55 5.14 -7.64
CA HIS A 198 6.43 6.04 -7.37
C HIS A 198 6.89 7.36 -6.77
N VAL A 199 7.73 7.33 -5.73
CA VAL A 199 8.25 8.54 -5.07
C VAL A 199 9.11 9.36 -6.02
N ILE A 200 9.99 8.73 -6.81
CA ILE A 200 10.76 9.43 -7.85
C ILE A 200 9.84 10.04 -8.89
N GLY A 201 8.83 9.31 -9.35
CA GLY A 201 7.84 9.81 -10.30
C GLY A 201 7.12 11.06 -9.78
N VAL A 202 6.67 11.03 -8.52
CA VAL A 202 6.05 12.18 -7.85
C VAL A 202 7.03 13.34 -7.76
N PHE A 203 8.27 13.10 -7.33
CA PHE A 203 9.29 14.15 -7.20
C PHE A 203 9.63 14.81 -8.54
N LEU A 204 9.77 14.02 -9.61
CA LEU A 204 10.03 14.54 -10.96
C LEU A 204 8.84 15.33 -11.49
N ALA A 205 7.62 14.87 -11.27
CA ALA A 205 6.40 15.56 -11.68
C ALA A 205 6.24 16.90 -10.95
N GLU A 206 6.46 16.91 -9.63
CA GLU A 206 6.43 18.11 -8.77
C GLU A 206 7.42 19.19 -9.27
N ARG A 207 8.59 18.79 -9.76
CA ARG A 207 9.61 19.73 -10.26
C ARG A 207 9.36 20.24 -11.67
N LYS A 208 8.76 19.43 -12.55
CA LYS A 208 8.73 19.70 -14.00
C LYS A 208 7.34 20.05 -14.52
N THR A 209 6.36 19.20 -14.25
CA THR A 209 5.14 19.11 -15.05
C THR A 209 3.90 19.56 -14.29
N ASP A 210 3.83 19.24 -13.01
CA ASP A 210 2.64 19.41 -12.16
C ASP A 210 3.09 19.87 -10.77
N LYS A 211 3.21 21.18 -10.55
CA LYS A 211 3.56 21.72 -9.24
C LYS A 211 2.40 21.53 -8.25
N GLY A 212 2.70 21.13 -7.02
CA GLY A 212 1.75 20.98 -5.94
C GLY A 212 1.01 19.63 -5.91
N ILE A 213 1.49 18.55 -6.54
CA ILE A 213 0.81 17.24 -6.52
C ILE A 213 0.71 16.71 -5.09
N VAL A 214 1.79 16.84 -4.30
CA VAL A 214 1.77 16.38 -2.90
C VAL A 214 0.79 17.22 -2.09
N SER A 215 0.79 18.54 -2.30
CA SER A 215 -0.16 19.44 -1.64
C SER A 215 -1.60 19.13 -2.04
N ASP A 216 -1.86 18.83 -3.31
CA ASP A 216 -3.17 18.41 -3.80
C ASP A 216 -3.60 17.09 -3.14
N MET A 217 -2.68 16.13 -2.97
CA MET A 217 -2.97 14.86 -2.29
C MET A 217 -3.22 15.05 -0.78
N ILE A 218 -2.73 16.12 -0.17
CA ILE A 218 -2.98 16.45 1.24
C ILE A 218 -4.27 17.25 1.40
N ASN A 219 -4.48 18.29 0.57
CA ASN A 219 -5.54 19.29 0.75
C ASN A 219 -6.77 19.08 -0.15
N GLY A 220 -6.65 18.24 -1.17
CA GLY A 220 -7.71 17.92 -2.12
C GLY A 220 -7.62 18.67 -3.44
N GLY A 221 -6.65 19.57 -3.61
CA GLY A 221 -6.39 20.34 -4.83
C GLY A 221 -7.54 21.27 -5.22
N GLY A 222 -7.35 22.58 -5.06
CA GLY A 222 -8.38 23.58 -5.37
C GLY A 222 -7.96 25.04 -5.19
N GLY A 223 -6.65 25.33 -5.10
CA GLY A 223 -6.14 26.63 -4.64
C GLY A 223 -5.19 27.34 -5.59
N HIS A 224 -5.13 27.01 -6.88
CA HIS A 224 -4.32 27.75 -7.84
C HIS A 224 -5.23 28.23 -8.98
N SER A 225 -5.72 29.46 -8.82
CA SER A 225 -6.16 30.33 -9.91
C SER A 225 -4.93 31.01 -10.49
#